data_AF-A0A8I1LF93-F1
#
_entry.id   AF-A0A8I1LF93-F1
#
_cell.length_a   1.000
_cell.length_b   1.000
_cell.length_c   1.000
_cell.angle_alpha   90.00
_cell.angle_beta   90.00
_cell.angle_gamma   90.00
#
_symmetry.space_group_name_H-M   'P 1'
#
loop_
_entity.id
_entity.type
_entity.pdbx_description
1 polymer ?
#
loop_
_entity_poly.entity_id
_entity_poly.type
_entity_poly.pdbx_seq_one_letter_code
_entity_poly.pdbx_strand_id
1 'polypeptide(L)' 'MNSYLLHRFDMKLFAVTTPMELEMVFNWHFMKNYLGVEQLEDGRHGASVKLDNGKTTQVRGDQKIKYLGLGTWQLLEE' A
#
# COMPACT_ATOMS: atom_id res chain seq x y z
N MET A 1 19.69 3.96 16.74
CA MET A 1 18.24 3.72 16.78
C MET A 1 17.51 4.93 16.19
N ASN A 2 16.77 4.68 15.12
CA ASN A 2 15.56 5.35 14.63
C ASN A 2 15.49 6.89 14.63
N SER A 3 15.94 7.50 13.54
CA SER A 3 15.23 8.67 13.03
C SER A 3 13.96 8.14 12.36
N TYR A 4 12.84 8.21 13.08
CA TYR A 4 11.53 8.20 12.45
C TYR A 4 11.58 9.25 11.34
N LEU A 5 11.57 8.81 10.08
CA LEU A 5 11.07 9.67 9.02
C LEU A 5 9.66 10.01 9.48
N LEU A 6 9.50 11.20 10.07
CA LEU A 6 8.19 11.81 10.23
C LEU A 6 7.65 11.87 8.81
N HIS A 7 6.80 10.90 8.45
CA HIS A 7 6.02 10.96 7.24
C HIS A 7 5.15 12.20 7.39
N ARG A 8 5.59 13.30 6.78
CA ARG A 8 4.86 14.58 6.81
C ARG A 8 3.50 14.46 6.14
N PHE A 9 3.32 13.42 5.34
CA PHE A 9 2.13 13.11 4.59
C PHE A 9 1.90 11.61 4.61
N ASP A 10 0.70 11.20 5.03
CA ASP A 10 0.27 9.81 5.14
C ASP A 10 -1.24 9.70 4.85
N MET A 11 -1.72 8.49 4.55
CA MET A 11 -3.13 8.21 4.39
C MET A 11 -3.86 8.17 5.74
N LYS A 12 -5.17 8.44 5.71
CA LYS A 12 -6.03 8.30 6.88
C LYS A 12 -6.02 6.85 7.37
N LEU A 13 -5.78 6.65 8.67
CA LEU A 13 -5.87 5.33 9.29
C LEU A 13 -7.23 4.68 9.00
N PHE A 14 -7.19 3.37 8.71
CA PHE A 14 -8.33 2.53 8.38
C PHE A 14 -9.08 2.92 7.10
N ALA A 15 -8.50 3.76 6.24
CA ALA A 15 -9.00 3.96 4.90
C ALA A 15 -9.04 2.61 4.14
N VAL A 16 -10.17 2.33 3.50
CA VAL A 16 -10.35 1.16 2.63
C VAL A 16 -10.30 1.64 1.20
N THR A 17 -9.48 0.99 0.39
CA THR A 17 -9.29 1.32 -1.03
C THR A 17 -8.81 0.09 -1.79
N THR A 18 -8.45 0.24 -3.05
CA THR A 18 -7.85 -0.79 -3.91
C THR A 18 -6.52 -0.28 -4.48
N PRO A 19 -5.59 -1.16 -4.88
CA PRO A 19 -4.37 -0.74 -5.57
C PRO A 19 -4.63 0.13 -6.82
N MET A 20 -5.68 -0.16 -7.59
CA MET A 20 -6.05 0.65 -8.76
C MET A 20 -6.47 2.07 -8.39
N GLU A 21 -7.30 2.25 -7.36
CA GLU A 21 -7.68 3.58 -6.88
C GLU A 21 -6.47 4.37 -6.35
N LEU A 22 -5.50 3.70 -5.72
CA LEU A 22 -4.26 4.34 -5.29
C LEU A 22 -3.43 4.85 -6.47
N GLU A 23 -3.29 4.07 -7.54
CA GLU A 23 -2.57 4.47 -8.75
C GLU A 23 -3.22 5.67 -9.46
N MET A 24 -4.55 5.83 -9.34
CA MET A 24 -5.25 7.00 -9.90
C MET A 24 -4.91 8.32 -9.19
N VAL A 25 -4.46 8.26 -7.93
CA VAL A 25 -4.24 9.45 -7.08
C VAL A 25 -2.75 9.69 -6.82
N PHE A 26 -1.99 8.62 -6.64
CA PHE A 26 -0.59 8.68 -6.24
C PHE A 26 0.33 8.16 -7.33
N ASN A 27 1.49 8.79 -7.47
CA ASN A 27 2.54 8.24 -8.33
C ASN A 27 3.20 7.01 -7.66
N TRP A 28 3.80 6.16 -8.49
CA TRP A 28 4.45 4.93 -8.05
C TRP A 28 5.57 5.12 -7.02
N HIS A 29 6.33 6.22 -7.12
CA HIS A 29 7.38 6.51 -6.14
C HIS A 29 6.79 6.79 -4.75
N PHE A 30 5.66 7.50 -4.69
CA PHE A 30 4.96 7.76 -3.45
C PHE A 30 4.38 6.46 -2.88
N MET A 31 3.68 5.68 -3.71
CA MET A 31 3.10 4.41 -3.31
C MET A 31 4.14 3.44 -2.73
N LYS A 32 5.30 3.31 -3.37
CA LYS A 32 6.39 2.44 -2.91
C LYS A 32 7.04 2.93 -1.62
N ASN A 33 7.44 4.20 -1.57
CA ASN A 33 8.27 4.71 -0.48
C ASN A 33 7.47 5.10 0.78
N TYR A 34 6.17 5.38 0.64
CA TYR A 34 5.33 5.89 1.74
C TYR A 34 4.17 4.97 2.05
N LEU A 35 3.53 4.39 1.03
CA LEU A 35 2.36 3.55 1.22
C LEU A 35 2.70 2.06 1.27
N GLY A 36 3.94 1.64 1.01
CA GLY A 36 4.30 0.22 0.99
C GLY A 36 3.53 -0.59 -0.06
N VAL A 37 3.20 0.04 -1.19
CA VAL A 37 2.55 -0.57 -2.35
C VAL A 37 3.50 -0.49 -3.54
N GLU A 38 3.86 -1.64 -4.11
CA GLU A 38 4.77 -1.75 -5.26
C GLU A 38 4.06 -2.38 -6.45
N GLN A 39 4.38 -1.88 -7.65
CA GLN A 39 3.92 -2.49 -8.90
C GLN A 39 4.57 -3.86 -9.10
N LEU A 40 3.84 -4.80 -9.70
CA LEU A 40 4.41 -6.08 -10.13
C LEU A 40 5.27 -5.87 -11.39
N GLU A 41 6.41 -6.55 -11.48
CA GLU A 41 7.38 -6.40 -12.59
C GLU A 41 6.81 -6.72 -13.97
N ASP A 42 5.73 -7.50 -14.03
CA ASP A 42 5.14 -7.97 -15.28
C ASP A 42 3.92 -7.16 -15.75
N GLY A 43 3.64 -6.02 -15.12
CA GLY A 43 2.54 -5.13 -15.50
C GLY A 43 1.15 -5.74 -15.35
N ARG A 44 1.03 -6.86 -14.61
CA ARG A 44 -0.28 -7.46 -14.29
C ARG A 44 -1.11 -6.50 -13.46
N HIS A 45 -2.44 -6.64 -13.56
CA HIS A 45 -3.46 -5.91 -12.81
C HIS A 45 -3.43 -6.25 -11.31
N GLY A 46 -2.35 -5.89 -10.63
CA GLY A 46 -2.10 -6.18 -9.22
C GLY A 46 -0.95 -5.37 -8.64
N ALA A 47 -0.76 -5.53 -7.35
CA ALA A 47 0.32 -4.88 -6.62
C ALA A 47 0.87 -5.82 -5.53
N SER A 48 2.10 -5.57 -5.12
CA SER A 48 2.65 -6.11 -3.89
C SER A 48 2.38 -5.10 -2.77
N VAL A 49 1.73 -5.54 -1.69
CA VAL A 49 1.46 -4.69 -0.52
C VAL A 49 2.19 -5.21 0.70
N LYS A 50 2.72 -4.29 1.51
CA LYS A 50 3.35 -4.60 2.80
C LYS A 50 2.28 -4.79 3.88
N LEU A 51 2.38 -5.91 4.59
CA LEU A 51 1.51 -6.27 5.72
C LEU A 51 2.08 -5.77 7.05
N ASP A 52 1.25 -5.78 8.09
CA ASP A 52 1.62 -5.39 9.47
C ASP A 52 2.78 -6.23 10.04
N ASN A 53 2.86 -7.50 9.67
CA ASN A 53 3.92 -8.44 10.04
C ASN A 53 5.23 -8.22 9.26
N GLY A 54 5.31 -7.18 8.43
CA GLY A 54 6.49 -6.83 7.63
C GLY A 54 6.69 -7.66 6.37
N LYS A 55 5.86 -8.67 6.12
CA LYS A 55 5.88 -9.43 4.86
C LYS A 55 5.18 -8.63 3.75
N THR A 56 5.49 -8.98 2.51
CA THR A 56 4.75 -8.49 1.34
C THR A 56 3.90 -9.61 0.76
N THR A 57 2.77 -9.25 0.18
CA THR A 57 1.89 -10.18 -0.54
C THR A 57 1.37 -9.54 -1.81
N GLN A 58 1.19 -10.35 -2.85
CA GLN A 58 0.55 -9.91 -4.07
C GLN A 58 -0.97 -9.87 -3.89
N VAL A 59 -1.60 -8.83 -4.41
CA VAL A 59 -3.05 -8.61 -4.40
C VAL A 59 -3.53 -8.24 -5.81
N ARG A 60 -4.79 -8.55 -6.11
CA ARG A 60 -5.43 -8.06 -7.34
C ARG A 60 -5.58 -6.54 -7.28
N GLY A 61 -5.59 -5.88 -8.43
CA GLY A 61 -5.72 -4.43 -8.52
C GLY A 61 -7.04 -3.88 -7.96
N ASP A 62 -8.09 -4.70 -7.97
CA ASP A 62 -9.43 -4.41 -7.45
C ASP A 62 -9.67 -4.94 -6.03
N GLN A 63 -8.70 -5.64 -5.44
CA GLN A 63 -8.84 -6.21 -4.11
C GLN A 63 -8.84 -5.10 -3.05
N LYS A 64 -9.83 -5.15 -2.16
CA LYS A 64 -9.93 -4.19 -1.06
C LYS A 64 -8.83 -4.43 -0.02
N ILE A 65 -8.16 -3.35 0.33
CA ILE A 65 -7.12 -3.29 1.36
C ILE A 65 -7.44 -2.16 2.34
N LYS A 66 -7.13 -2.39 3.61
CA LYS A 66 -7.35 -1.44 4.70
C LYS A 66 -6.04 -0.91 5.23
N TYR A 67 -5.89 0.41 5.23
CA TYR A 67 -4.66 1.06 5.66
C TYR A 67 -4.48 0.99 7.19
N LEU A 68 -3.31 0.57 7.65
CA LEU A 68 -2.97 0.46 9.07
C LEU A 68 -1.98 1.55 9.53
N GLY A 69 -1.47 2.37 8.60
CA GLY A 69 -0.44 3.39 8.88
C GLY A 69 0.95 2.95 8.46
N LEU A 70 1.84 3.91 8.25
CA LEU A 70 3.27 3.69 7.97
C LEU A 70 3.55 2.70 6.81
N GLY A 71 2.72 2.77 5.77
CA GLY A 71 2.82 1.93 4.59
C GLY A 71 2.49 0.46 4.84
N THR A 72 1.61 0.16 5.80
CA THR A 72 1.16 -1.22 6.08
C THR A 72 -0.34 -1.39 5.86
N TRP A 73 -0.72 -2.59 5.42
CA TRP A 73 -2.07 -2.92 4.98
C TRP A 73 -2.59 -4.20 5.61
N GLN A 74 -3.90 -4.24 5.84
CA GLN A 74 -4.67 -5.44 6.10
C GLN A 74 -5.44 -5.83 4.84
N LEU A 75 -5.34 -7.09 4.43
CA LEU A 75 -6.22 -7.63 3.39
C LEU A 75 -7.63 -7.77 3.92
N LEU A 76 -8.62 -7.35 3.15
CA LEU A 76 -10.01 -7.65 3.43
C LEU A 76 -10.40 -8.87 2.60
N GLU A 77 -10.91 -9.90 3.25
CA GLU A 77 -11.55 -11.03 2.55
C GLU A 77 -12.83 -10.53 1.86
N GLU A 78 -13.14 -11.11 0.70
CA GLU A 78 -14.38 -10.82 -0.04
C GLU A 78 -15.62 -11.40 0.65
#